data_AF-A0A8T7GDL0-F1
#
_entry.id   AF-A0A8T7GDL0-F1
#
_cell.length_a   1.000
_cell.length_b   1.000
_cell.length_c   1.000
_cell.angle_alpha   90.00
_cell.angle_beta   90.00
_cell.angle_gamma   90.00
#
_symmetry.space_group_name_H-M   'P 1'
#
loop_
_entity.id
_entity.type
_entity.pdbx_description
1 polymer ?
#
loop_
_entity_poly.entity_id
_entity_poly.type
_entity_poly.pdbx_seq_one_letter_code
_entity_poly.pdbx_strand_id
1 'polypeptide(L)'
;MIPEPYKFIVNSNYKIIENKGVTDDSLKRYVDGCFNDIGRMVGLFKTWICVKCLERGADKLELDRNYGWGDNPRKCKICHNNTYEVATFQARASYVGAMFEYACFHVLTTKFEVKAAISSEQTRLYDFEIKNDVVVEAKGSPEYIVNPDGSKSKLGRAGMLRTDTKKKAFANAAEWHKRFPNGHFFIITNAIPNELRAWRDDKIDAIYDVTNANQLHKLVDELTSH
;
A
#
# COMPACT_ATOMS: atom_id res chain seq x y z
N MET A 1 -15.51 -9.50 3.47
CA MET A 1 -16.16 -8.20 3.14
C MET A 1 -15.16 -7.10 3.44
N ILE A 2 -15.04 -6.08 2.58
CA ILE A 2 -14.17 -4.92 2.87
C ILE A 2 -14.78 -4.13 4.05
N PRO A 3 -14.03 -3.91 5.15
CA PRO A 3 -14.53 -3.16 6.31
C PRO A 3 -14.53 -1.65 6.06
N GLU A 4 -15.33 -0.91 6.82
CA GLU A 4 -15.18 0.54 6.92
C GLU A 4 -13.88 0.88 7.69
N PRO A 5 -13.19 1.98 7.35
CA PRO A 5 -13.54 2.96 6.33
C PRO A 5 -13.04 2.64 4.91
N TYR A 6 -12.35 1.51 4.73
CA TYR A 6 -11.72 1.15 3.47
C TYR A 6 -12.73 1.03 2.33
N LYS A 7 -13.91 0.46 2.62
CA LYS A 7 -14.99 0.31 1.64
C LYS A 7 -15.42 1.65 1.05
N PHE A 8 -15.65 2.67 1.88
CA PHE A 8 -15.97 4.02 1.40
C PHE A 8 -14.87 4.57 0.48
N ILE A 9 -13.61 4.47 0.89
CA ILE A 9 -12.45 5.00 0.15
C ILE A 9 -12.30 4.32 -1.21
N VAL A 10 -12.36 2.99 -1.22
CA VAL A 10 -12.29 2.17 -2.44
C VAL A 10 -13.39 2.57 -3.41
N ASN A 11 -14.65 2.59 -2.95
CA ASN A 11 -15.79 2.90 -3.82
C ASN A 11 -15.71 4.32 -4.38
N SER A 12 -15.27 5.28 -3.56
CA SER A 12 -15.11 6.67 -3.98
C SER A 12 -14.07 6.81 -5.10
N ASN A 13 -12.89 6.20 -4.92
CA ASN A 13 -11.80 6.28 -5.89
C ASN A 13 -12.04 5.40 -7.12
N TYR A 14 -12.81 4.32 -7.00
CA TYR A 14 -13.09 3.40 -8.11
C TYR A 14 -13.79 4.06 -9.30
N LYS A 15 -14.53 5.16 -9.07
CA LYS A 15 -15.10 6.02 -10.12
C LYS A 15 -14.06 6.45 -11.17
N ILE A 16 -12.79 6.52 -10.82
CA ILE A 16 -11.70 6.81 -11.77
C ILE A 16 -11.61 5.70 -12.83
N ILE A 17 -11.67 4.44 -12.41
CA ILE A 17 -11.63 3.27 -13.30
C ILE A 17 -12.94 3.15 -14.08
N GLU A 18 -14.10 3.41 -13.45
CA GLU A 18 -15.39 3.39 -14.15
C GLU A 18 -15.44 4.39 -15.30
N ASN A 19 -14.98 5.61 -15.05
CA ASN A 19 -15.05 6.70 -16.04
C ASN A 19 -13.98 6.59 -17.13
N LYS A 20 -12.80 6.05 -16.82
CA LYS A 20 -11.65 6.04 -17.74
C LYS A 20 -11.30 4.66 -18.30
N GLY A 21 -11.94 3.60 -17.82
CA GLY A 21 -11.52 2.23 -18.10
C GLY A 21 -10.25 1.82 -17.35
N VAL A 22 -9.74 0.64 -17.68
CA VAL A 22 -8.53 0.06 -17.08
C VAL A 22 -7.33 0.47 -17.94
N THR A 23 -6.54 1.40 -17.41
CA THR A 23 -5.32 1.93 -18.04
C THR A 23 -4.27 2.15 -16.96
N ASP A 24 -2.99 2.25 -17.35
CA ASP A 24 -1.91 2.54 -16.39
C ASP A 24 -2.18 3.83 -15.58
N ASP A 25 -2.68 4.90 -16.23
CA ASP A 25 -3.05 6.16 -15.54
C ASP A 25 -4.20 5.95 -14.55
N SER A 26 -5.30 5.32 -14.97
CA SER A 26 -6.48 5.16 -14.12
C SER A 26 -6.21 4.24 -12.94
N LEU A 27 -5.46 3.15 -13.13
CA LEU A 27 -5.06 2.23 -12.06
C LEU A 27 -4.12 2.91 -11.07
N LYS A 28 -3.09 3.61 -11.56
CA LYS A 28 -2.18 4.35 -10.70
C LYS A 28 -2.90 5.42 -9.89
N ARG A 29 -3.76 6.21 -10.53
CA ARG A 29 -4.55 7.25 -9.86
C ARG A 29 -5.53 6.69 -8.84
N TYR A 30 -6.14 5.55 -9.13
CA TYR A 30 -7.01 4.85 -8.20
C TYR A 30 -6.24 4.41 -6.95
N VAL A 31 -5.12 3.70 -7.12
CA VAL A 31 -4.29 3.23 -6.00
C VAL A 31 -3.71 4.38 -5.19
N ASP A 32 -3.16 5.40 -5.86
CA ASP A 32 -2.62 6.60 -5.20
C ASP A 32 -3.72 7.40 -4.48
N GLY A 33 -4.93 7.46 -5.05
CA GLY A 33 -6.11 8.07 -4.43
C GLY A 33 -6.50 7.36 -3.14
N CYS A 34 -6.62 6.03 -3.17
CA CYS A 34 -6.89 5.22 -1.98
C CYS A 34 -5.85 5.44 -0.88
N PHE A 35 -4.56 5.47 -1.22
CA PHE A 35 -3.50 5.75 -0.24
C PHE A 35 -3.59 7.14 0.39
N ASN A 36 -3.92 8.16 -0.41
CA ASN A 36 -4.04 9.52 0.09
C ASN A 36 -5.26 9.67 1.01
N ASP A 37 -6.39 9.08 0.62
CA ASP A 37 -7.64 9.18 1.39
C ASP A 37 -7.55 8.43 2.71
N ILE A 38 -6.96 7.22 2.75
CA ILE A 38 -6.74 6.53 4.03
C ILE A 38 -5.79 7.34 4.91
N GLY A 39 -4.68 7.84 4.35
CA GLY A 39 -3.69 8.62 5.09
C GLY A 39 -4.28 9.88 5.70
N ARG A 40 -5.14 10.59 4.96
CA ARG A 40 -5.91 11.74 5.46
C ARG A 40 -6.87 11.35 6.55
N MET A 41 -7.61 10.26 6.37
CA MET A 41 -8.62 9.83 7.33
C MET A 41 -8.03 9.45 8.67
N VAL A 42 -6.88 8.77 8.68
CA VAL A 42 -6.18 8.40 9.92
C VAL A 42 -5.22 9.48 10.44
N GLY A 43 -5.09 10.62 9.74
CA GLY A 43 -4.23 11.72 10.12
C GLY A 43 -2.72 11.40 10.10
N LEU A 44 -2.30 10.38 9.33
CA LEU A 44 -0.92 9.90 9.34
C LEU A 44 -0.10 10.48 8.18
N PHE A 45 0.26 11.76 8.29
CA PHE A 45 1.11 12.47 7.33
C PHE A 45 2.60 12.25 7.60
N LYS A 46 3.51 12.62 6.70
CA LYS A 46 4.93 12.66 7.04
C LYS A 46 5.20 13.96 7.79
N THR A 47 5.37 13.89 9.11
CA THR A 47 5.46 15.08 9.97
C THR A 47 6.57 15.00 11.00
N TRP A 48 7.07 16.17 11.35
CA TRP A 48 7.98 16.36 12.48
C TRP A 48 7.50 17.47 13.41
N ILE A 49 7.93 17.41 14.66
CA ILE A 49 7.60 18.40 15.71
C ILE A 49 8.80 18.71 16.59
N CYS A 50 8.89 19.94 17.11
CA CYS A 50 9.77 20.32 18.20
C CYS A 50 9.00 20.37 19.53
N VAL A 51 9.21 19.35 20.37
CA VAL A 51 8.53 19.25 21.67
C VAL A 51 8.86 20.43 22.58
N LYS A 52 10.11 20.93 22.57
CA LYS A 52 10.52 22.06 23.42
C LYS A 52 9.82 23.37 23.08
N CYS A 53 9.56 23.62 21.80
CA CYS A 53 8.77 24.79 21.42
C CYS A 53 7.28 24.59 21.70
N LEU A 54 6.77 23.36 21.55
CA LEU A 54 5.39 23.03 21.90
C LEU A 54 5.13 23.24 23.41
N GLU A 55 6.05 22.78 24.27
CA GLU A 55 5.98 22.95 25.74
C GLU A 55 5.94 24.42 26.18
N ARG A 56 6.58 25.31 25.43
CA ARG A 56 6.68 26.74 25.78
C ARG A 56 5.43 27.55 25.43
N GLY A 57 4.40 26.91 24.88
CA GLY A 57 3.16 27.59 24.50
C GLY A 57 3.40 28.59 23.37
N ALA A 58 4.24 28.23 22.39
CA ALA A 58 4.50 29.05 21.22
C ALA A 58 3.18 29.57 20.63
N ASP A 59 3.06 30.89 20.48
CA ASP A 59 1.85 31.54 19.97
C ASP A 59 1.44 30.95 18.62
N LYS A 60 0.18 31.11 18.21
CA LYS A 60 -0.38 30.49 17.00
C LYS A 60 0.44 30.78 15.71
N LEU A 61 1.16 31.90 15.68
CA LEU A 61 2.09 32.31 14.60
C LEU A 61 3.47 31.61 14.66
N GLU A 62 3.90 31.14 15.83
CA GLU A 62 5.13 30.37 16.02
C GLU A 62 4.91 28.86 15.82
N LEU A 63 3.68 28.38 15.98
CA LEU A 63 3.31 26.97 15.76
C LEU A 63 3.69 26.48 14.36
N ASP A 64 3.42 27.27 13.31
CA ASP A 64 3.78 26.94 11.91
C ASP A 64 5.29 26.75 11.67
N ARG A 65 6.12 27.15 12.64
CA ARG A 65 7.58 27.01 12.60
C ARG A 65 8.11 25.87 13.49
N ASN A 66 7.26 25.30 14.35
CA ASN A 66 7.61 24.31 15.36
C ASN A 66 7.18 22.88 15.02
N TYR A 67 6.32 22.72 14.01
CA TYR A 67 6.06 21.46 13.32
C TYR A 67 6.18 21.68 11.82
N GLY A 68 6.24 20.61 11.05
CA GLY A 68 6.24 20.71 9.60
C GLY A 68 5.99 19.37 8.92
N TRP A 69 5.74 19.46 7.62
CA TRP A 69 5.62 18.31 6.75
C TRP A 69 6.98 17.88 6.21
N GLY A 70 7.09 16.61 5.83
CA GLY A 70 8.26 16.08 5.14
C GLY A 70 9.38 15.60 6.05
N ASP A 71 10.61 15.72 5.56
CA ASP A 71 11.79 15.21 6.24
C ASP A 71 12.06 15.97 7.53
N ASN A 72 12.32 15.22 8.60
CA ASN A 72 12.67 15.77 9.89
C ASN A 72 14.01 16.55 9.77
N PRO A 73 14.04 17.87 10.07
CA PRO A 73 15.26 18.68 9.97
C PRO A 73 16.31 18.36 11.05
N ARG A 74 16.03 17.40 11.96
CA ARG A 74 16.81 17.01 13.16
C ARG A 74 16.93 18.09 14.23
N LYS A 75 16.97 19.36 13.84
CA LYS A 75 17.06 20.53 14.71
C LYS A 75 15.93 21.51 14.38
N CYS A 76 15.30 22.05 15.42
CA CYS A 76 14.30 23.09 15.31
C CYS A 76 14.93 24.40 14.80
N LYS A 77 14.26 25.08 13.86
CA LYS A 77 14.72 26.36 13.32
C LYS A 77 14.61 27.54 14.30
N ILE A 78 13.83 27.39 15.38
CA ILE A 78 13.61 28.43 16.40
C ILE A 78 14.53 28.22 17.60
N CYS A 79 14.43 27.07 18.27
CA CYS A 79 15.13 26.85 19.53
C CYS A 79 16.38 25.96 19.42
N HIS A 80 16.70 25.48 18.22
CA HIS A 80 17.84 24.58 17.94
C HIS A 80 17.86 23.26 18.74
N ASN A 81 16.77 22.91 19.43
CA ASN A 81 16.60 21.59 20.05
C ASN A 81 16.25 20.52 19.03
N ASN A 82 16.31 19.26 19.46
CA ASN A 82 15.95 18.13 18.60
C ASN A 82 14.47 18.17 18.19
N THR A 83 14.21 17.75 16.96
CA THR A 83 12.88 17.53 16.40
C THR A 83 12.62 16.04 16.22
N TYR A 84 11.35 15.65 16.34
CA TYR A 84 10.91 14.25 16.35
C TYR A 84 9.94 13.99 15.21
N GLU A 85 10.09 12.86 14.53
CA GLU A 85 9.08 12.38 13.56
C GLU A 85 7.89 11.80 14.35
N VAL A 86 6.67 12.21 14.01
CA VAL A 86 5.47 11.86 14.79
C VAL A 86 4.74 10.69 14.15
N ALA A 87 4.28 10.87 12.91
CA ALA A 87 3.70 9.79 12.15
C ALA A 87 4.83 9.00 11.49
N THR A 88 5.31 7.98 12.19
CA THR A 88 6.39 7.12 11.68
C THR A 88 5.90 6.21 10.58
N PHE A 89 6.84 5.59 9.86
CA PHE A 89 6.54 4.52 8.91
C PHE A 89 5.67 3.41 9.55
N GLN A 90 6.00 3.00 10.78
CA GLN A 90 5.30 1.89 11.46
C GLN A 90 3.84 2.23 11.75
N ALA A 91 3.54 3.48 12.10
CA ALA A 91 2.17 3.92 12.31
C ALA A 91 1.33 3.83 11.02
N ARG A 92 1.93 4.10 9.86
CA ARG A 92 1.24 4.06 8.55
C ARG A 92 1.09 2.65 7.98
N ALA A 93 2.07 1.79 8.22
CA ALA A 93 2.29 0.58 7.44
C ALA A 93 1.08 -0.36 7.38
N SER A 94 0.40 -0.56 8.51
CA SER A 94 -0.79 -1.42 8.59
C SER A 94 -1.95 -0.86 7.77
N TYR A 95 -2.27 0.43 7.93
CA TYR A 95 -3.37 1.08 7.22
C TYR A 95 -3.16 1.13 5.71
N VAL A 96 -1.96 1.50 5.26
CA VAL A 96 -1.68 1.56 3.83
C VAL A 96 -1.59 0.18 3.21
N GLY A 97 -1.07 -0.82 3.93
CA GLY A 97 -1.03 -2.21 3.49
C GLY A 97 -2.44 -2.77 3.27
N ALA A 98 -3.30 -2.65 4.28
CA ALA A 98 -4.70 -3.05 4.19
C ALA A 98 -5.45 -2.27 3.12
N MET A 99 -5.17 -0.97 2.97
CA MET A 99 -5.80 -0.17 1.92
C MET A 99 -5.45 -0.69 0.52
N PHE A 100 -4.18 -1.07 0.30
CA PHE A 100 -3.76 -1.64 -0.98
C PHE A 100 -4.43 -2.97 -1.25
N GLU A 101 -4.48 -3.85 -0.24
CA GLU A 101 -5.17 -5.14 -0.29
C GLU A 101 -6.64 -4.95 -0.72
N TYR A 102 -7.40 -4.12 0.00
CA TYR A 102 -8.81 -3.91 -0.33
C TYR A 102 -9.02 -3.22 -1.68
N ALA A 103 -8.11 -2.32 -2.08
CA ALA A 103 -8.18 -1.70 -3.38
C ALA A 103 -8.00 -2.73 -4.51
N CYS A 104 -7.08 -3.67 -4.36
CA CYS A 104 -6.85 -4.74 -5.32
C CYS A 104 -8.02 -5.73 -5.34
N PHE A 105 -8.47 -6.17 -4.17
CA PHE A 105 -9.63 -7.04 -4.02
C PHE A 105 -10.86 -6.48 -4.75
N HIS A 106 -11.13 -5.19 -4.58
CA HIS A 106 -12.27 -4.54 -5.22
C HIS A 106 -12.14 -4.50 -6.75
N VAL A 107 -10.95 -4.20 -7.28
CA VAL A 107 -10.73 -4.20 -8.74
C VAL A 107 -10.91 -5.61 -9.30
N LEU A 108 -10.31 -6.62 -8.68
CA LEU A 108 -10.43 -8.01 -9.13
C LEU A 108 -11.88 -8.50 -9.12
N THR A 109 -12.62 -8.26 -8.04
CA THR A 109 -13.99 -8.74 -7.88
C THR A 109 -15.03 -7.93 -8.66
N THR A 110 -14.86 -6.62 -8.77
CA THR A 110 -15.86 -5.73 -9.39
C THR A 110 -15.61 -5.52 -10.88
N LYS A 111 -14.35 -5.36 -11.29
CA LYS A 111 -14.02 -5.09 -12.70
C LYS A 111 -13.87 -6.36 -13.52
N PHE A 112 -13.28 -7.39 -12.92
CA PHE A 112 -12.89 -8.63 -13.59
C PHE A 112 -13.70 -9.84 -13.15
N GLU A 113 -14.64 -9.65 -12.22
CA GLU A 113 -15.52 -10.72 -11.72
C GLU A 113 -14.76 -11.94 -11.18
N VAL A 114 -13.50 -11.73 -10.75
CA VAL A 114 -12.69 -12.78 -10.12
C VAL A 114 -13.35 -13.15 -8.80
N LYS A 115 -13.69 -14.43 -8.64
CA LYS A 115 -14.25 -14.97 -7.40
C LYS A 115 -13.15 -15.06 -6.34
N ALA A 116 -12.88 -13.95 -5.66
CA ALA A 116 -11.91 -13.87 -4.58
C ALA A 116 -12.60 -13.77 -3.22
N ALA A 117 -12.00 -14.38 -2.21
CA ALA A 117 -12.30 -14.18 -0.79
C ALA A 117 -11.11 -13.54 -0.09
N ILE A 118 -11.37 -12.59 0.81
CA ILE A 118 -10.33 -12.05 1.70
C ILE A 118 -9.97 -13.14 2.71
N SER A 119 -8.67 -13.38 2.90
CA SER A 119 -8.20 -14.38 3.86
C SER A 119 -8.61 -14.03 5.28
N SER A 120 -8.82 -15.06 6.10
CA SER A 120 -9.14 -14.85 7.52
C SER A 120 -7.91 -14.37 8.28
N GLU A 121 -8.08 -13.67 9.41
CA GLU A 121 -6.95 -13.27 10.27
C GLU A 121 -6.12 -14.46 10.80
N GLN A 122 -6.67 -15.68 10.73
CA GLN A 122 -6.02 -16.92 11.11
C GLN A 122 -5.01 -17.40 10.05
N THR A 123 -5.20 -17.05 8.78
CA THR A 123 -4.30 -17.38 7.67
C THR A 123 -3.42 -16.17 7.30
N ARG A 124 -2.28 -16.02 7.98
CA ARG A 124 -1.35 -14.87 7.77
C ARG A 124 -0.39 -15.01 6.58
N LEU A 125 -0.65 -15.95 5.67
CA LEU A 125 0.29 -16.33 4.59
C LEU A 125 -0.07 -15.76 3.21
N TYR A 126 -1.28 -15.22 3.04
CA TYR A 126 -1.77 -14.63 1.80
C TYR A 126 -2.95 -13.71 2.14
N ASP A 127 -3.29 -12.81 1.22
CA ASP A 127 -4.33 -11.80 1.44
C ASP A 127 -5.64 -12.17 0.73
N PHE A 128 -5.57 -12.86 -0.43
CA PHE A 128 -6.74 -13.37 -1.15
C PHE A 128 -6.66 -14.87 -1.41
N GLU A 129 -7.82 -15.51 -1.33
CA GLU A 129 -8.06 -16.86 -1.83
C GLU A 129 -8.94 -16.77 -3.06
N ILE A 130 -8.48 -17.31 -4.20
CA ILE A 130 -9.26 -17.36 -5.44
C ILE A 130 -9.97 -18.71 -5.53
N LYS A 131 -9.22 -19.78 -5.24
CA LYS A 131 -9.67 -21.17 -5.12
C LYS A 131 -8.83 -21.84 -4.03
N ASN A 132 -9.19 -23.06 -3.63
CA ASN A 132 -8.55 -23.79 -2.52
C ASN A 132 -7.01 -23.87 -2.60
N ASP A 133 -6.45 -23.79 -3.80
CA ASP A 133 -5.04 -23.93 -4.13
C ASP A 133 -4.50 -22.75 -4.97
N VAL A 134 -5.23 -21.64 -5.05
CA VAL A 134 -4.81 -20.44 -5.78
C VAL A 134 -4.95 -19.23 -4.88
N VAL A 135 -3.82 -18.64 -4.48
CA VAL A 135 -3.77 -17.55 -3.51
C VAL A 135 -2.97 -16.36 -4.04
N VAL A 136 -3.27 -15.19 -3.47
CA VAL A 136 -2.60 -13.92 -3.82
C VAL A 136 -2.16 -13.20 -2.55
N GLU A 137 -0.91 -12.75 -2.52
CA GLU A 137 -0.38 -11.83 -1.52
C GLU A 137 -0.26 -10.42 -2.11
N ALA A 138 -0.91 -9.44 -1.47
CA ALA A 138 -0.85 -8.03 -1.82
C ALA A 138 0.23 -7.28 -1.01
N LYS A 139 1.13 -6.60 -1.72
CA LYS A 139 2.27 -5.89 -1.14
C LYS A 139 2.40 -4.51 -1.74
N GLY A 140 1.70 -3.53 -1.18
CA GLY A 140 1.73 -2.17 -1.68
C GLY A 140 2.01 -1.13 -0.62
N SER A 141 2.57 -0.01 -1.07
CA SER A 141 2.67 1.20 -0.25
C SER A 141 2.84 2.43 -1.15
N PRO A 142 2.44 3.62 -0.68
CA PRO A 142 2.60 4.84 -1.45
C PRO A 142 4.07 5.25 -1.62
N GLU A 143 4.39 5.88 -2.75
CA GLU A 143 5.70 6.53 -2.95
C GLU A 143 5.77 7.89 -2.24
N TYR A 144 4.63 8.59 -2.18
CA TYR A 144 4.47 9.90 -1.55
C TYR A 144 3.17 9.96 -0.75
N ILE A 145 3.11 10.92 0.17
CA ILE A 145 1.86 11.33 0.82
C ILE A 145 1.58 12.79 0.51
N VAL A 146 0.32 13.12 0.25
CA VAL A 146 -0.15 14.51 0.11
C VAL A 146 -0.48 15.05 1.50
N ASN A 147 0.25 16.08 1.91
CA ASN A 147 0.07 16.73 3.21
C ASN A 147 -1.17 17.65 3.18
N PRO A 148 -1.67 18.11 4.35
CA PRO A 148 -2.81 19.01 4.43
C PRO A 148 -2.63 20.34 3.68
N ASP A 149 -1.40 20.83 3.55
CA ASP A 149 -1.05 22.03 2.79
C ASP A 149 -0.95 21.80 1.26
N GLY A 150 -1.22 20.58 0.79
CA GLY A 150 -1.11 20.18 -0.61
C GLY A 150 0.30 19.79 -1.06
N SER A 151 1.33 19.98 -0.22
CA SER A 151 2.70 19.56 -0.53
C SER A 151 2.83 18.02 -0.54
N LYS A 152 3.78 17.50 -1.32
CA LYS A 152 4.06 16.05 -1.39
C LYS A 152 5.30 15.71 -0.59
N SER A 153 5.16 14.76 0.33
CA SER A 153 6.27 14.20 1.10
C SER A 153 6.64 12.81 0.59
N LYS A 154 7.90 12.61 0.16
CA LYS A 154 8.38 11.30 -0.29
C LYS A 154 8.53 10.35 0.90
N LEU A 155 7.93 9.16 0.81
CA LEU A 155 8.00 8.15 1.88
C LEU A 155 9.20 7.21 1.73
N GLY A 156 9.71 7.07 0.50
CA GLY A 156 10.86 6.24 0.17
C GLY A 156 10.50 4.74 0.09
N ARG A 157 10.92 4.09 -1.00
CA ARG A 157 10.77 2.64 -1.28
C ARG A 157 9.31 2.15 -1.15
N ALA A 158 8.51 2.37 -2.20
CA ALA A 158 7.13 1.89 -2.30
C ALA A 158 7.06 0.35 -2.45
N GLY A 159 6.00 -0.27 -1.91
CA GLY A 159 5.66 -1.68 -2.14
C GLY A 159 6.84 -2.63 -1.93
N MET A 160 7.17 -3.39 -2.97
CA MET A 160 8.27 -4.37 -2.96
C MET A 160 9.66 -3.78 -3.18
N LEU A 161 9.80 -2.46 -3.43
CA LEU A 161 11.11 -1.77 -3.40
C LEU A 161 11.77 -1.82 -2.01
N ARG A 162 11.03 -2.25 -0.99
CA ARG A 162 11.50 -2.54 0.35
C ARG A 162 11.95 -3.98 0.48
N THR A 163 13.22 -4.15 0.89
CA THR A 163 13.83 -5.46 1.08
C THR A 163 13.11 -6.31 2.12
N ASP A 164 12.58 -5.71 3.19
CA ASP A 164 11.82 -6.42 4.23
C ASP A 164 10.44 -6.87 3.71
N THR A 165 9.75 -6.04 2.92
CA THR A 165 8.51 -6.43 2.22
C THR A 165 8.75 -7.63 1.29
N LYS A 166 9.84 -7.60 0.50
CA LYS A 166 10.26 -8.70 -0.38
C LYS A 166 10.49 -9.99 0.40
N LYS A 167 11.32 -9.93 1.45
CA LYS A 167 11.63 -11.11 2.29
C LYS A 167 10.39 -11.73 2.91
N LYS A 168 9.45 -10.90 3.38
CA LYS A 168 8.20 -11.38 3.97
C LYS A 168 7.33 -12.12 2.94
N ALA A 169 7.13 -11.55 1.76
CA ALA A 169 6.31 -12.16 0.72
C ALA A 169 6.87 -13.53 0.27
N PHE A 170 8.19 -13.62 0.10
CA PHE A 170 8.86 -14.87 -0.28
C PHE A 170 8.80 -15.93 0.83
N ALA A 171 8.94 -15.51 2.09
CA ALA A 171 8.78 -16.42 3.23
C ALA A 171 7.34 -16.96 3.34
N ASN A 172 6.35 -16.12 3.09
CA ASN A 172 4.94 -16.50 3.04
C ASN A 172 4.67 -17.53 1.93
N ALA A 173 5.15 -17.27 0.70
CA ALA A 173 5.04 -18.20 -0.41
C ALA A 173 5.69 -19.56 -0.10
N ALA A 174 6.91 -19.54 0.46
CA ALA A 174 7.61 -20.77 0.84
C ALA A 174 6.87 -21.57 1.92
N GLU A 175 6.29 -20.90 2.92
CA GLU A 175 5.54 -21.56 3.99
C GLU A 175 4.19 -22.09 3.50
N TRP A 176 3.53 -21.38 2.59
CA TRP A 176 2.30 -21.82 1.96
C TRP A 176 2.53 -23.05 1.07
N HIS A 177 3.58 -23.03 0.25
CA HIS A 177 3.91 -24.13 -0.66
C HIS A 177 4.27 -25.43 0.08
N LYS A 178 4.80 -25.37 1.31
CA LYS A 178 4.96 -26.57 2.16
C LYS A 178 3.63 -27.27 2.46
N ARG A 179 2.54 -26.51 2.53
CA ARG A 179 1.18 -27.01 2.84
C ARG A 179 0.42 -27.36 1.56
N PHE A 180 0.70 -26.66 0.47
CA PHE A 180 0.09 -26.85 -0.84
C PHE A 180 1.18 -27.00 -1.93
N PRO A 181 1.84 -28.18 -2.04
CA PRO A 181 2.97 -28.35 -2.96
C PRO A 181 2.64 -28.21 -4.45
N ASN A 182 1.37 -28.34 -4.81
CA ASN A 182 0.88 -28.14 -6.19
C ASN A 182 0.07 -26.87 -6.34
N GLY A 183 0.00 -26.04 -5.30
CA GLY A 183 -0.79 -24.83 -5.34
C GLY A 183 -0.06 -23.68 -6.05
N HIS A 184 -0.84 -22.72 -6.52
CA HIS A 184 -0.40 -21.49 -7.15
C HIS A 184 -0.39 -20.28 -6.19
N PHE A 185 0.74 -19.59 -6.12
CA PHE A 185 0.96 -18.42 -5.27
C PHE A 185 1.40 -17.21 -6.10
N PHE A 186 0.56 -16.18 -6.12
CA PHE A 186 0.83 -14.93 -6.82
C PHE A 186 1.15 -13.80 -5.85
N ILE A 187 2.04 -12.90 -6.23
CA ILE A 187 2.28 -11.65 -5.50
C ILE A 187 1.85 -10.48 -6.37
N ILE A 188 1.07 -9.55 -5.79
CA ILE A 188 0.72 -8.30 -6.45
C ILE A 188 1.31 -7.10 -5.70
N THR A 189 1.72 -6.08 -6.43
CA THR A 189 2.29 -4.85 -5.86
C THR A 189 1.99 -3.65 -6.74
N ASN A 190 2.24 -2.44 -6.24
CA ASN A 190 2.23 -1.19 -7.00
C ASN A 190 3.64 -0.70 -7.37
N ALA A 191 4.68 -1.46 -6.99
CA ALA A 191 6.06 -1.11 -7.25
C ALA A 191 6.96 -2.36 -7.23
N ILE A 192 7.31 -2.86 -8.42
CA ILE A 192 8.20 -4.01 -8.61
C ILE A 192 9.66 -3.55 -8.75
N PRO A 193 10.60 -4.06 -7.92
CA PRO A 193 12.04 -3.92 -8.13
C PRO A 193 12.47 -4.50 -9.49
N ASN A 194 13.44 -3.87 -10.15
CA ASN A 194 13.89 -4.33 -11.48
C ASN A 194 14.30 -5.81 -11.49
N GLU A 195 14.94 -6.30 -10.42
CA GLU A 195 15.37 -7.69 -10.31
C GLU A 195 14.21 -8.70 -10.17
N LEU A 196 12.98 -8.24 -9.89
CA LEU A 196 11.79 -9.06 -9.73
C LEU A 196 10.80 -8.96 -10.90
N ARG A 197 11.14 -8.20 -11.95
CA ARG A 197 10.28 -8.11 -13.13
C ARG A 197 10.22 -9.47 -13.83
N ALA A 198 9.01 -9.96 -14.09
CA ALA A 198 8.77 -11.29 -14.64
C ALA A 198 9.36 -12.44 -13.79
N TRP A 199 9.53 -12.22 -12.48
CA TRP A 199 9.98 -13.26 -11.56
C TRP A 199 8.99 -14.41 -11.49
N ARG A 200 9.53 -15.64 -11.57
CA ARG A 200 8.84 -16.91 -11.34
C ARG A 200 9.82 -17.91 -10.74
N ASP A 201 9.37 -18.75 -9.81
CA ASP A 201 10.14 -19.87 -9.27
C ASP A 201 9.22 -21.04 -8.86
N ASP A 202 9.76 -22.01 -8.12
CA ASP A 202 9.02 -23.20 -7.68
C ASP A 202 7.93 -22.91 -6.64
N LYS A 203 7.96 -21.74 -6.00
CA LYS A 203 7.05 -21.34 -4.91
C LYS A 203 6.19 -20.14 -5.27
N ILE A 204 6.59 -19.35 -6.27
CA ILE A 204 5.93 -18.11 -6.68
C ILE A 204 5.69 -18.20 -8.19
N ASP A 205 4.43 -18.33 -8.57
CA ASP A 205 4.02 -18.45 -9.97
C ASP A 205 4.33 -17.18 -10.75
N ALA A 206 4.04 -16.01 -10.16
CA ALA A 206 4.38 -14.71 -10.73
C ALA A 206 4.27 -13.55 -9.73
N ILE A 207 4.95 -12.45 -10.07
CA ILE A 207 4.82 -11.14 -9.40
C ILE A 207 4.30 -10.12 -10.40
N TYR A 208 3.19 -9.45 -10.06
CA TYR A 208 2.49 -8.51 -10.93
C TYR A 208 2.39 -7.10 -10.35
N ASP A 209 2.65 -6.10 -11.20
CA ASP A 209 2.37 -4.70 -10.91
C ASP A 209 0.94 -4.38 -11.34
N VAL A 210 0.03 -4.28 -10.37
CA VAL A 210 -1.39 -4.05 -10.64
C VAL A 210 -1.69 -2.59 -10.99
N THR A 211 -0.69 -1.71 -10.99
CA THR A 211 -0.80 -0.36 -11.56
C THR A 211 -0.43 -0.32 -13.04
N ASN A 212 0.04 -1.44 -13.61
CA ASN A 212 0.21 -1.63 -15.05
C ASN A 212 -0.93 -2.49 -15.60
N ALA A 213 -1.71 -1.94 -16.53
CA ALA A 213 -2.91 -2.58 -17.06
C ALA A 213 -2.60 -3.92 -17.72
N ASN A 214 -1.53 -4.00 -18.52
CA ASN A 214 -1.14 -5.25 -19.18
C ASN A 214 -0.78 -6.36 -18.17
N GLN A 215 -0.11 -6.01 -17.07
CA GLN A 215 0.20 -6.97 -16.00
C GLN A 215 -1.04 -7.37 -15.21
N LEU A 216 -1.96 -6.43 -14.94
CA LEU A 216 -3.23 -6.74 -14.30
C LEU A 216 -4.09 -7.68 -15.14
N HIS A 217 -4.17 -7.47 -16.47
CA HIS A 217 -4.86 -8.39 -17.37
C HIS A 217 -4.23 -9.79 -17.37
N LYS A 218 -2.90 -9.88 -17.46
CA LYS A 218 -2.20 -11.19 -17.38
C LYS A 218 -2.44 -11.91 -16.05
N LEU A 219 -2.43 -11.18 -14.94
CA LEU A 219 -2.80 -11.73 -13.64
C LEU A 219 -4.20 -12.32 -13.70
N VAL A 220 -5.20 -11.57 -14.19
CA VAL A 220 -6.59 -12.03 -14.26
C VAL A 220 -6.72 -13.29 -15.13
N ASP A 221 -6.05 -13.32 -16.28
CA ASP A 221 -6.04 -14.49 -17.16
C ASP A 221 -5.50 -15.72 -16.43
N GLU A 222 -4.40 -15.58 -15.68
CA GLU A 222 -3.84 -16.68 -14.89
C GLU A 222 -4.76 -17.11 -13.75
N LEU A 223 -5.28 -16.15 -12.97
CA LEU A 223 -6.19 -16.44 -11.85
C LEU A 223 -7.50 -17.14 -12.28
N THR A 224 -7.90 -17.00 -13.54
CA THR A 224 -9.12 -17.61 -14.08
C THR A 224 -8.88 -18.89 -14.88
N SER A 225 -7.62 -19.16 -15.26
CA SER A 225 -7.23 -20.35 -16.03
C SER A 225 -6.98 -21.58 -15.16
N HIS A 226 -6.63 -21.38 -13.88
CA HIS A 226 -6.67 -22.41 -12.83
C HIS A 226 -8.08 -22.48 -12.28
#